data_AF-A0A2N5FDQ7-F1
#
_entry.id   AF-A0A2N5FDQ7-F1
#
_cell.length_a   1.000
_cell.length_b   1.000
_cell.length_c   1.000
_cell.angle_alpha   90.00
_cell.angle_beta   90.00
_cell.angle_gamma   90.00
#
_symmetry.space_group_name_H-M   'P 1'
#
loop_
_entity.id
_entity.type
_entity.pdbx_description
1 polymer ?
#
loop_
_entity_poly.entity_id
_entity_poly.type
_entity_poly.pdbx_seq_one_letter_code
_entity_poly.pdbx_strand_id
1 'polypeptide(L)'
;MIAIVLLGGLVGCASLLIEGIKFSSVYSMLWLAGGFVFFPIFFYLIIWCLPGFIPGKVLLSLVEGEDGYVQFQKGNIPFNQIRNIAFVRNPINLINDIIIESLDGKITKIRTYNLIDETDFAILVDQYIFPYMREDAKKVWDRHVNLAELYDDARYERKYIYNYKNEQ
;
A
#
# COMPACT_ATOMS: atom_id res chain seq x y z
N MET A 1 -2.75 -7.00 9.19
CA MET A 1 -4.20 -7.24 9.44
C MET A 1 -4.90 -7.98 8.28
N ILE A 2 -4.69 -7.59 7.00
CA ILE A 2 -5.40 -8.18 5.85
C ILE A 2 -5.06 -9.65 5.53
N ALA A 3 -3.79 -10.06 5.69
CA ALA A 3 -3.36 -11.44 5.43
C ALA A 3 -4.14 -12.48 6.26
N ILE A 4 -4.40 -12.17 7.53
CA ILE A 4 -5.16 -13.03 8.44
C ILE A 4 -6.61 -13.16 7.97
N VAL A 5 -7.23 -12.06 7.55
CA VAL A 5 -8.59 -12.05 6.99
C VAL A 5 -8.66 -12.91 5.74
N LEU A 6 -7.68 -12.80 4.84
CA LEU A 6 -7.65 -13.58 3.62
C LEU A 6 -7.46 -15.08 3.89
N LEU A 7 -6.51 -15.44 4.75
CA LEU A 7 -6.26 -16.83 5.14
C LEU A 7 -7.46 -17.43 5.89
N GLY A 8 -8.02 -16.70 6.85
CA GLY A 8 -9.21 -17.12 7.58
C GLY A 8 -10.42 -17.27 6.67
N GLY A 9 -10.61 -16.34 5.73
CA GLY A 9 -11.64 -16.44 4.70
C GLY A 9 -11.48 -17.67 3.82
N LEU A 10 -10.26 -17.96 3.35
CA LEU A 10 -9.99 -19.15 2.54
C LEU A 10 -10.25 -20.45 3.30
N VAL A 11 -9.73 -20.57 4.53
CA VAL A 11 -9.95 -21.73 5.39
C VAL A 11 -11.44 -21.90 5.72
N GLY A 12 -12.12 -20.81 6.06
CA GLY A 12 -13.56 -20.82 6.32
C GLY A 12 -14.37 -21.28 5.10
N CYS A 13 -14.04 -20.79 3.90
CA CYS A 13 -14.68 -21.25 2.67
C CYS A 13 -14.42 -22.73 2.39
N ALA A 14 -13.20 -23.21 2.64
CA ALA A 14 -12.89 -24.64 2.53
C ALA A 14 -13.72 -25.48 3.51
N SER A 15 -13.85 -25.03 4.77
CA SER A 15 -14.70 -25.68 5.76
C SER A 15 -16.18 -25.71 5.35
N LEU A 16 -16.71 -24.62 4.78
CA LEU A 16 -18.07 -24.58 4.25
C LEU A 16 -18.28 -25.60 3.12
N LEU A 17 -17.32 -25.73 2.20
CA LEU A 17 -17.38 -26.73 1.14
C LEU A 17 -17.35 -28.15 1.72
N ILE A 18 -16.48 -28.43 2.69
CA ILE A 18 -16.37 -29.75 3.33
C ILE A 18 -17.68 -30.12 4.05
N GLU A 19 -18.25 -29.23 4.84
CA GLU A 19 -19.52 -29.47 5.54
C GLU A 19 -20.72 -29.51 4.57
N GLY A 20 -20.67 -28.71 3.51
CA GLY A 20 -21.67 -28.72 2.44
C GLY A 20 -21.74 -30.05 1.71
N ILE A 21 -20.59 -30.64 1.34
CA ILE A 21 -20.52 -31.92 0.60
C ILE A 21 -21.02 -33.10 1.46
N LYS A 22 -20.96 -33.01 2.79
CA LYS A 22 -21.45 -34.06 3.69
C LYS A 22 -22.98 -34.20 3.70
N PHE A 23 -23.73 -33.17 3.26
CA PHE A 23 -25.19 -33.12 3.32
C PHE A 23 -25.78 -33.48 4.69
N SER A 24 -25.05 -33.18 5.77
CA SER A 24 -25.43 -33.47 7.16
C SER A 24 -26.39 -32.45 7.76
N SER A 25 -26.67 -31.35 7.05
CA SER A 25 -27.46 -30.22 7.52
C SER A 25 -28.46 -29.77 6.46
N VAL A 26 -29.59 -29.24 6.91
CA VAL A 26 -30.57 -28.57 6.01
C VAL A 26 -29.97 -27.35 5.30
N TYR A 27 -28.87 -26.80 5.81
CA TYR A 27 -28.16 -25.66 5.24
C TYR A 27 -27.03 -26.05 4.27
N SER A 28 -26.80 -27.34 4.00
CA SER A 28 -25.65 -27.79 3.19
C SER A 28 -25.57 -27.14 1.81
N MET A 29 -26.70 -26.92 1.13
CA MET A 29 -26.72 -26.20 -0.15
C MET A 29 -26.25 -24.74 -0.02
N LEU A 30 -26.61 -24.09 1.09
CA LEU A 30 -26.24 -22.70 1.36
C LEU A 30 -24.74 -22.59 1.68
N TRP A 31 -24.19 -23.57 2.40
CA TRP A 31 -22.75 -23.69 2.65
C TRP A 31 -21.96 -23.93 1.36
N LEU A 32 -22.44 -24.83 0.49
CA LEU A 32 -21.82 -25.05 -0.83
C LEU A 32 -21.83 -23.78 -1.66
N ALA A 33 -22.98 -23.10 -1.78
CA ALA A 33 -23.09 -21.86 -2.55
C ALA A 33 -22.13 -20.79 -2.04
N GLY A 34 -22.09 -20.55 -0.72
CA GLY A 34 -21.16 -19.60 -0.12
C GLY A 34 -19.70 -19.99 -0.37
N GLY A 35 -19.34 -21.25 -0.12
CA GLY A 35 -18.00 -21.77 -0.37
C GLY A 35 -17.57 -21.59 -1.83
N PHE A 36 -18.39 -21.99 -2.80
CA PHE A 36 -18.05 -21.88 -4.22
C PHE A 36 -17.94 -20.45 -4.73
N VAL A 37 -18.75 -19.52 -4.20
CA VAL A 37 -18.68 -18.10 -4.59
C VAL A 37 -17.46 -17.43 -3.98
N PHE A 38 -17.20 -17.63 -2.68
CA PHE A 38 -16.17 -16.88 -1.97
C PHE A 38 -14.77 -17.51 -2.03
N PHE A 39 -14.67 -18.84 -2.12
CA PHE A 39 -13.37 -19.53 -2.23
C PHE A 39 -12.50 -18.99 -3.37
N PRO A 40 -12.96 -18.89 -4.64
CA PRO A 40 -12.13 -18.37 -5.72
C PRO A 40 -11.71 -16.92 -5.50
N ILE A 41 -12.53 -16.09 -4.84
CA ILE A 41 -12.21 -14.70 -4.52
C ILE A 41 -11.06 -14.64 -3.51
N PHE A 42 -11.19 -15.32 -2.38
CA PHE A 42 -10.13 -15.36 -1.36
C PHE A 42 -8.85 -16.00 -1.90
N PHE A 43 -8.98 -17.06 -2.69
CA PHE A 43 -7.84 -17.73 -3.33
C PHE A 43 -7.09 -16.79 -4.28
N TYR A 44 -7.82 -16.07 -5.14
CA TYR A 44 -7.25 -15.07 -6.03
C TYR A 44 -6.49 -13.98 -5.26
N LEU A 45 -7.10 -13.42 -4.21
CA LEU A 45 -6.48 -12.35 -3.41
C LEU A 45 -5.22 -12.82 -2.66
N ILE A 46 -5.21 -14.05 -2.15
CA ILE A 46 -4.02 -14.64 -1.51
C ILE A 46 -2.86 -14.73 -2.49
N ILE A 47 -3.11 -15.21 -3.73
CA ILE A 47 -2.07 -15.34 -4.76
C ILE A 47 -1.35 -14.00 -4.98
N TRP A 48 -2.10 -12.90 -5.01
CA TRP A 48 -1.52 -11.57 -5.19
C TRP A 48 -0.69 -11.09 -3.99
N CYS A 49 -0.98 -11.56 -2.78
CA CYS A 49 -0.23 -11.23 -1.57
C CYS A 49 1.02 -12.10 -1.39
N LEU A 50 1.11 -13.28 -2.02
CA LEU A 50 2.20 -14.24 -1.84
C LEU A 50 3.61 -13.64 -1.90
N PRO A 51 3.95 -12.76 -2.86
CA PRO A 51 5.30 -12.22 -2.96
C PRO A 51 5.70 -11.30 -1.79
N GLY A 52 4.75 -10.91 -0.93
CA GLY A 52 5.01 -10.16 0.30
C GLY A 52 5.50 -11.03 1.46
N PHE A 53 5.23 -12.34 1.45
CA PHE A 53 5.65 -13.26 2.52
C PHE A 53 7.09 -13.77 2.35
N ILE A 54 7.83 -13.28 1.36
CA ILE A 54 9.24 -13.64 1.14
C ILE A 54 10.08 -12.88 2.18
N PRO A 55 10.68 -13.57 3.18
CA PRO A 55 11.45 -12.91 4.22
C PRO A 55 12.69 -12.23 3.63
N GLY A 56 13.04 -11.05 4.15
CA GLY A 56 14.20 -10.28 3.71
C GLY A 56 14.03 -9.54 2.38
N LYS A 57 12.84 -9.58 1.76
CA LYS A 57 12.56 -8.82 0.55
C LYS A 57 12.41 -7.34 0.85
N VAL A 58 13.31 -6.52 0.33
CA VAL A 58 13.22 -5.06 0.38
C VAL A 58 12.34 -4.57 -0.78
N LEU A 59 11.23 -3.89 -0.46
CA LEU A 59 10.34 -3.30 -1.46
C LEU A 59 10.93 -2.03 -2.07
N LEU A 60 11.41 -1.16 -1.17
CA LEU A 60 12.12 0.06 -1.46
C LEU A 60 13.07 0.34 -0.31
N SER A 61 14.14 1.08 -0.61
CA SER A 61 15.06 1.64 0.36
C SER A 61 15.12 3.14 0.14
N LEU A 62 15.30 3.91 1.20
CA LEU A 62 15.55 5.33 1.11
C LEU A 62 17.01 5.59 1.41
N VAL A 63 17.65 6.39 0.56
CA VAL A 63 18.95 6.98 0.88
C VAL A 63 18.69 8.43 1.24
N GLU A 64 18.93 8.78 2.50
CA GLU A 64 18.68 10.11 3.06
C GLU A 64 19.76 11.12 2.64
N GLY A 65 19.40 12.42 2.66
CA GLY A 65 20.30 13.53 2.35
C GLY A 65 19.81 14.41 1.20
N GLU A 66 20.54 15.48 0.90
CA GLU A 66 20.20 16.43 -0.17
C GLU A 66 20.16 15.77 -1.55
N ASP A 67 21.08 14.84 -1.81
CA ASP A 67 21.11 13.99 -3.02
C ASP A 67 20.39 12.65 -2.80
N GLY A 68 19.47 12.61 -1.84
CA GLY A 68 18.73 11.42 -1.48
C GLY A 68 17.82 10.89 -2.60
N TYR A 69 17.54 9.60 -2.55
CA TYR A 69 16.73 8.92 -3.56
C TYR A 69 15.96 7.73 -3.02
N VAL A 70 14.85 7.43 -3.69
CA VAL A 70 14.11 6.17 -3.53
C VAL A 70 14.81 5.11 -4.37
N GLN A 71 15.36 4.09 -3.74
CA GLN A 71 15.93 2.91 -4.39
C GLN A 71 14.90 1.78 -4.41
N PHE A 72 14.72 1.17 -5.57
CA PHE A 72 13.85 0.01 -5.77
C PHE A 72 14.50 -0.94 -6.77
N GLN A 73 13.94 -2.14 -6.94
CA GLN A 73 14.56 -3.20 -7.76
C GLN A 73 14.92 -2.78 -9.20
N LYS A 74 14.18 -1.82 -9.78
CA LYS A 74 14.33 -1.41 -11.18
C LYS A 74 15.10 -0.08 -11.35
N GLY A 75 15.64 0.49 -10.28
CA GLY A 75 16.44 1.71 -10.33
C GLY A 75 16.20 2.64 -9.15
N ASN A 76 16.61 3.90 -9.34
CA ASN A 76 16.60 4.93 -8.31
C ASN A 76 15.85 6.16 -8.82
N ILE A 77 15.13 6.85 -7.94
CA ILE A 77 14.47 8.14 -8.23
C ILE A 77 14.94 9.16 -7.19
N PRO A 78 15.72 10.18 -7.58
CA PRO A 78 16.11 11.27 -6.69
C PRO A 78 14.88 12.00 -6.12
N PHE A 79 14.93 12.41 -4.86
CA PHE A 79 13.81 13.09 -4.19
C PHE A 79 13.43 14.40 -4.91
N ASN A 80 14.41 15.12 -5.44
CA ASN A 80 14.20 16.35 -6.20
C ASN A 80 13.62 16.14 -7.62
N GLN A 81 13.57 14.89 -8.11
CA GLN A 81 12.96 14.53 -9.40
C GLN A 81 11.53 14.01 -9.25
N ILE A 82 11.04 13.85 -8.02
CA ILE A 82 9.66 13.43 -7.76
C ILE A 82 8.74 14.62 -8.03
N ARG A 83 7.78 14.42 -8.94
CA ARG A 83 6.66 15.35 -9.18
C ARG A 83 5.48 15.03 -8.27
N ASN A 84 5.16 13.75 -8.13
CA ASN A 84 4.09 13.25 -7.29
C ASN A 84 4.46 11.87 -6.74
N ILE A 85 4.03 11.59 -5.51
CA ILE A 85 4.14 10.28 -4.89
C ILE A 85 2.83 9.98 -4.17
N ALA A 86 2.24 8.82 -4.45
CA ALA A 86 0.93 8.46 -3.93
C ALA A 86 0.84 6.98 -3.57
N PHE A 87 -0.01 6.68 -2.60
CA PHE A 87 -0.40 5.33 -2.21
C PHE A 87 -1.76 5.02 -2.82
N VAL A 88 -1.82 4.05 -3.74
CA VAL A 88 -3.04 3.79 -4.50
C VAL A 88 -3.42 2.33 -4.41
N ARG A 89 -4.65 2.07 -3.99
CA ARG A 89 -5.21 0.71 -3.97
C ARG A 89 -5.63 0.28 -5.37
N ASN A 90 -5.19 -0.90 -5.79
CA ASN A 90 -5.71 -1.54 -6.98
C ASN A 90 -7.13 -2.09 -6.70
N PRO A 91 -8.18 -1.67 -7.44
CA PRO A 91 -9.55 -2.07 -7.15
C PRO A 91 -9.85 -3.55 -7.48
N ILE A 92 -9.01 -4.20 -8.28
CA ILE A 92 -9.23 -5.57 -8.75
C ILE A 92 -8.60 -6.58 -7.79
N ASN A 93 -7.32 -6.38 -7.44
CA ASN A 93 -6.58 -7.32 -6.59
C ASN A 93 -6.35 -6.83 -5.16
N LEU A 94 -6.83 -5.62 -4.84
CA LEU A 94 -6.74 -4.99 -3.51
C LEU A 94 -5.32 -4.84 -2.97
N ILE A 95 -4.31 -4.94 -3.85
CA ILE A 95 -2.92 -4.64 -3.50
C ILE A 95 -2.72 -3.13 -3.58
N ASN A 96 -2.15 -2.56 -2.53
CA ASN A 96 -1.72 -1.18 -2.55
C ASN A 96 -0.41 -1.06 -3.34
N ASP A 97 -0.31 0.01 -4.09
CA ASP A 97 0.84 0.34 -4.93
C ASP A 97 1.36 1.72 -4.54
N ILE A 98 2.67 1.87 -4.41
CA ILE A 98 3.30 3.19 -4.43
C ILE A 98 3.49 3.59 -5.88
N ILE A 99 2.93 4.75 -6.24
CA ILE A 99 3.08 5.36 -7.55
C ILE A 99 3.97 6.59 -7.39
N ILE A 100 5.09 6.59 -8.08
CA ILE A 100 6.02 7.72 -8.14
C ILE A 100 6.02 8.24 -9.58
N GLU A 101 5.63 9.49 -9.72
CA GLU A 101 5.70 10.22 -10.98
C GLU A 101 6.91 11.15 -10.96
N SER A 102 7.82 10.96 -11.91
CA SER A 102 9.00 11.78 -12.07
C SER A 102 8.71 13.02 -12.93
N LEU A 103 9.56 14.05 -12.82
CA LEU A 103 9.43 15.29 -13.60
C LEU A 103 9.49 15.06 -15.13
N ASP A 104 10.23 14.05 -15.57
CA ASP A 104 10.31 13.61 -16.98
C ASP A 104 9.03 12.91 -17.48
N GLY A 105 8.00 12.78 -16.63
CA GLY A 105 6.74 12.11 -16.93
C GLY A 105 6.79 10.60 -16.77
N LYS A 106 7.90 10.02 -16.32
CA LYS A 106 8.00 8.59 -16.05
C LYS A 106 7.19 8.21 -14.82
N ILE A 107 6.29 7.24 -14.98
CA ILE A 107 5.50 6.66 -13.88
C ILE A 107 6.13 5.34 -13.44
N THR A 108 6.55 5.28 -12.19
CA THR A 108 7.08 4.08 -11.54
C THR A 108 6.06 3.53 -10.56
N LYS A 109 5.75 2.23 -10.69
CA LYS A 109 4.79 1.54 -9.85
C LYS A 109 5.48 0.44 -9.02
N ILE A 110 5.39 0.54 -7.70
CA ILE A 110 5.98 -0.39 -6.74
C ILE A 110 4.85 -1.09 -5.98
N ARG A 111 4.71 -2.40 -6.19
CA ARG A 111 3.73 -3.21 -5.46
C ARG A 111 4.16 -3.38 -4.02
N THR A 112 3.28 -3.01 -3.09
CA THR A 112 3.55 -3.14 -1.65
C THR A 112 3.21 -4.51 -1.11
N TYR A 113 2.39 -5.28 -1.84
CA TYR A 113 1.83 -6.56 -1.39
C TYR A 113 1.09 -6.44 -0.05
N ASN A 114 0.57 -5.23 0.26
CA ASN A 114 -0.07 -4.88 1.53
C ASN A 114 0.82 -5.13 2.77
N LEU A 115 2.14 -4.99 2.60
CA LEU A 115 3.11 -5.07 3.69
C LEU A 115 3.28 -3.76 4.47
N ILE A 116 2.94 -2.65 3.84
CA ILE A 116 2.88 -1.32 4.44
C ILE A 116 1.46 -0.82 4.32
N ASP A 117 1.01 -0.04 5.29
CA ASP A 117 -0.26 0.69 5.21
C ASP A 117 -0.04 2.15 4.78
N GLU A 118 -1.14 2.88 4.67
CA GLU A 118 -1.16 4.25 4.19
C GLU A 118 -0.53 5.22 5.20
N THR A 119 -0.75 4.99 6.49
CA THR A 119 -0.19 5.80 7.59
C THR A 119 1.34 5.66 7.63
N ASP A 120 1.86 4.43 7.60
CA ASP A 120 3.30 4.14 7.54
C ASP A 120 3.93 4.76 6.29
N PHE A 121 3.28 4.61 5.14
CA PHE A 121 3.74 5.22 3.89
C PHE A 121 3.81 6.75 4.01
N ALA A 122 2.75 7.37 4.53
CA ALA A 122 2.66 8.81 4.64
C ALA A 122 3.73 9.37 5.58
N ILE A 123 3.96 8.74 6.73
CA ILE A 123 5.05 9.09 7.65
C ILE A 123 6.41 8.98 6.96
N LEU A 124 6.64 7.89 6.23
CA LEU A 124 7.90 7.66 5.51
C LEU A 124 8.16 8.75 4.46
N VAL A 125 7.16 9.10 3.66
CA VAL A 125 7.28 10.18 2.67
C VAL A 125 7.51 11.51 3.38
N ASP A 126 6.71 11.82 4.39
CA ASP A 126 6.72 13.12 5.08
C ASP A 126 8.02 13.39 5.83
N GLN A 127 8.57 12.35 6.46
CA GLN A 127 9.78 12.47 7.26
C GLN A 127 11.05 12.49 6.40
N TYR A 128 11.13 11.68 5.35
CA TYR A 128 12.40 11.38 4.67
C TYR A 128 12.48 11.88 3.24
N ILE A 129 11.35 12.02 2.54
CA ILE A 129 11.33 12.41 1.13
C ILE A 129 10.92 13.87 0.99
N PHE A 130 9.82 14.26 1.64
CA PHE A 130 9.25 15.60 1.60
C PHE A 130 10.27 16.72 1.83
N PRO A 131 11.22 16.65 2.79
CA PRO A 131 12.17 17.75 3.03
C PRO A 131 13.01 18.12 1.80
N TYR A 132 13.32 17.11 0.97
CA TYR A 132 14.21 17.22 -0.19
C TYR A 132 13.46 17.29 -1.53
N MET A 133 12.14 17.26 -1.52
CA MET A 133 11.33 17.53 -2.70
C MET A 133 11.44 19.00 -3.12
N ARG A 134 11.19 19.25 -4.41
CA ARG A 134 10.99 20.61 -4.94
C ARG A 134 9.71 21.24 -4.38
N GLU A 135 9.63 22.56 -4.42
CA GLU A 135 8.50 23.31 -3.88
C GLU A 135 7.15 22.94 -4.50
N ASP A 136 7.12 22.73 -5.83
CA ASP A 136 5.93 22.30 -6.56
C ASP A 136 5.47 20.91 -6.13
N ALA A 137 6.41 19.97 -5.96
CA ALA A 137 6.12 18.63 -5.47
C ALA A 137 5.68 18.63 -4.00
N LYS A 138 6.26 19.49 -3.15
CA LYS A 138 5.82 19.70 -1.76
C LYS A 138 4.37 20.18 -1.71
N LYS A 139 4.00 21.16 -2.55
CA LYS A 139 2.60 21.63 -2.66
C LYS A 139 1.66 20.49 -3.10
N VAL A 140 2.12 19.60 -3.97
CA VAL A 140 1.34 18.43 -4.38
C VAL A 140 1.16 17.47 -3.19
N TRP A 141 2.23 17.14 -2.46
CA TRP A 141 2.16 16.27 -1.29
C TRP A 141 1.22 16.80 -0.21
N ASP A 142 1.30 18.10 0.10
CA ASP A 142 0.47 18.74 1.12
C ASP A 142 -1.04 18.74 0.80
N ARG A 143 -1.42 18.55 -0.46
CA ARG A 143 -2.83 18.34 -0.84
C ARG A 143 -3.33 16.92 -0.58
N HIS A 144 -2.44 15.95 -0.42
CA HIS A 144 -2.78 14.54 -0.25
C HIS A 144 -2.63 14.09 1.21
N VAL A 145 -1.62 14.57 1.92
CA VAL A 145 -1.34 14.14 3.30
C VAL A 145 -2.31 14.77 4.30
N ASN A 146 -2.84 13.97 5.22
CA ASN A 146 -3.68 14.43 6.32
C ASN A 146 -2.89 14.39 7.64
N LEU A 147 -2.23 15.50 8.00
CA LEU A 147 -1.38 15.55 9.20
C LEU A 147 -2.16 15.32 10.51
N ALA A 148 -3.46 15.65 10.56
CA ALA A 148 -4.28 15.40 11.74
C ALA A 148 -4.51 13.90 11.95
N GLU A 149 -4.82 13.17 10.87
CA GLU A 149 -4.97 11.71 10.90
C GLU A 149 -3.65 11.01 11.26
N LEU A 150 -2.52 11.48 10.74
CA LEU A 150 -1.21 10.95 11.14
C LEU A 150 -0.92 11.15 12.63
N TYR A 151 -1.38 12.26 13.21
CA TYR A 151 -1.27 12.50 14.64
C TYR A 151 -2.21 11.58 15.45
N ASP A 152 -3.42 11.38 14.99
CA ASP A 152 -4.40 10.55 15.69
C ASP A 152 -4.00 9.06 15.67
N ASP A 153 -3.54 8.56 14.53
CA ASP A 153 -3.16 7.16 14.35
C ASP A 153 -1.79 6.82 14.95
N ALA A 154 -0.81 7.71 14.78
CA ALA A 154 0.60 7.41 15.07
C ALA A 154 1.30 8.44 15.96
N ARG A 155 0.59 9.48 16.43
CA ARG A 155 1.19 10.63 17.15
C ARG A 155 2.33 11.28 16.37
N TYR A 156 2.26 11.20 15.04
CA TYR A 156 3.24 11.79 14.17
C TYR A 156 3.03 13.30 14.06
N GLU A 157 4.09 14.06 14.29
CA GLU A 157 4.15 15.50 14.05
C GLU A 157 5.24 15.78 13.02
N ARG A 158 4.88 16.50 11.95
CA ARG A 158 5.82 16.89 10.91
C ARG A 158 6.91 17.79 11.52
N LYS A 159 8.17 17.37 11.37
CA LYS A 159 9.34 18.11 11.88
C LYS A 159 9.71 19.33 11.02
N TYR A 160 9.39 19.28 9.74
CA TYR A 160 9.80 20.29 8.75
C TYR A 160 8.62 21.15 8.33
N ILE A 161 8.49 22.34 8.92
CA ILE A 161 7.48 23.32 8.51
C ILE A 161 8.00 24.06 7.29
N TYR A 162 7.34 23.90 6.14
CA TYR A 162 7.68 24.59 4.91
C TYR A 162 6.76 25.79 4.69
N ASN A 163 7.34 26.99 4.66
CA ASN A 163 6.60 28.21 4.34
C ASN A 163 6.65 28.44 2.82
N TYR A 164 5.54 28.18 2.13
CA TYR A 164 5.37 28.61 0.75
C TYR A 164 5.38 30.14 0.70
N LYS A 165 6.52 30.76 0.38
CA LYS A 165 6.53 32.19 0.12
C LYS A 165 5.69 32.46 -1.13
N ASN A 166 4.78 33.43 -1.01
CA ASN A 166 3.82 33.87 -2.01
C ASN A 166 4.40 33.89 -3.44
N GLU A 167 4.01 32.92 -4.26
CA GLU A 167 4.00 33.10 -5.71
C GLU A 167 2.66 33.76 -6.05
N GLN A 168 2.69 35.10 -6.11
CA GLN A 168 1.69 35.91 -6.80
C GLN A 168 1.96 35.89 -8.30
#